data_AF-A0A7C9D5I3-F1
#
_entry.id   AF-A0A7C9D5I3-F1
#
_cell.length_a   1.000
_cell.length_b   1.000
_cell.length_c   1.000
_cell.angle_alpha   90.00
_cell.angle_beta   90.00
_cell.angle_gamma   90.00
#
_symmetry.space_group_name_H-M   'P 1'
#
loop_
_entity.id
_entity.type
_entity.pdbx_description
1 polymer ?
#
loop_
_entity_poly.entity_id
_entity_poly.type
_entity_poly.pdbx_seq_one_letter_code
_entity_poly.pdbx_strand_id
1 'polypeptide(L)'
;MVEFAAEKHVQYIITVEKKKDAFESVVMEHLRMNGAYWGLTTLDLLGKLHVVDQDEVISWVMECQHESGGFGGNVGHDPHILYTLSAVQVLALFDRLHMLDIENVSNYIASLQNEDGSFSGDMWGEVDTRFSYIAICCLSLLRQLDKIDVEKAVNYIVRCKNLDGGFGATPGGESHAGQIFCCVGALSITGSLHHVDKDLLAWWLCERQVKSGGLNGRPEKLPDVCYSWWVLSSLIMIDRVHWIDREKLIKFILDCQDLEKGGISDRPDDAVDVFHTYFGVAGKTFVSSLSLLEYPGAKAIDPAYALPVDVVNRILIGS
;
A
#
# COMPACT_ATOMS: atom_id res chain seq x y z
N MET A 1 5.03 29.06 0.10
CA MET A 1 4.63 27.66 -0.13
C MET A 1 3.89 27.20 1.11
N VAL A 2 2.83 26.41 0.96
CA VAL A 2 2.14 25.80 2.10
C VAL A 2 3.12 24.84 2.78
N GLU A 3 3.21 24.86 4.10
CA GLU A 3 4.06 23.95 4.85
C GLU A 3 3.35 22.61 5.09
N PHE A 4 4.10 21.53 5.27
CA PHE A 4 3.54 20.22 5.56
C PHE A 4 3.15 20.11 7.04
N ALA A 5 1.87 19.86 7.31
CA ALA A 5 1.30 19.86 8.66
C ALA A 5 1.51 18.54 9.43
N ALA A 6 2.75 18.05 9.50
CA ALA A 6 3.12 16.75 10.09
C ALA A 6 2.46 16.47 11.45
N GLU A 7 2.62 17.40 12.41
CA GLU A 7 2.07 17.24 13.77
C GLU A 7 0.53 17.21 13.78
N LYS A 8 -0.12 17.89 12.83
CA LYS A 8 -1.58 17.82 12.66
C LYS A 8 -2.00 16.46 12.13
N HIS A 9 -1.28 15.89 11.16
CA HIS A 9 -1.55 14.54 10.66
C HIS A 9 -1.41 13.49 11.77
N VAL A 10 -0.41 13.61 12.65
CA VAL A 10 -0.23 12.74 13.82
C VAL A 10 -1.44 12.85 14.76
N GLN A 11 -1.88 14.07 15.09
CA GLN A 11 -3.07 14.31 15.91
C GLN A 11 -4.34 13.73 15.29
N TYR A 12 -4.49 13.86 13.97
CA TYR A 12 -5.61 13.30 13.22
C TYR A 12 -5.66 11.77 13.37
N ILE A 13 -4.56 11.06 13.12
CA ILE A 13 -4.51 9.59 13.24
C ILE A 13 -4.86 9.14 14.66
N ILE A 14 -4.27 9.74 15.70
CA ILE A 14 -4.56 9.43 17.11
C ILE A 14 -6.04 9.71 17.45
N THR A 15 -6.62 10.75 16.85
CA THR A 15 -8.03 11.09 17.10
C THR A 15 -8.98 10.09 16.46
N VAL A 16 -8.68 9.62 15.25
CA VAL A 16 -9.47 8.58 14.57
C VAL A 16 -9.44 7.28 15.37
N GLU A 17 -8.26 6.88 15.86
CA GLU A 17 -8.10 5.67 16.70
C GLU A 17 -8.96 5.70 17.96
N LYS A 18 -9.14 6.88 18.58
CA LYS A 18 -9.93 7.04 19.82
C LYS A 18 -11.44 7.06 19.62
N LYS A 19 -11.93 7.24 18.39
CA LYS A 19 -13.37 7.34 18.07
C LYS A 19 -13.98 5.98 17.70
N LYS A 20 -13.66 4.94 18.46
CA LYS A 20 -14.09 3.54 18.17
C LYS A 20 -15.61 3.36 18.14
N ASP A 21 -16.36 4.17 18.89
CA ASP A 21 -17.83 4.04 19.07
C ASP A 21 -18.66 5.00 18.20
N ALA A 22 -18.04 5.80 17.32
CA ALA A 22 -18.79 6.68 16.42
C ALA A 22 -19.52 5.87 15.34
N PHE A 23 -20.67 6.37 14.85
CA PHE A 23 -21.45 5.69 13.80
C PHE A 23 -20.58 5.41 12.56
N GLU A 24 -19.73 6.35 12.17
CA GLU A 24 -18.79 6.19 11.06
C GLU A 24 -17.77 5.07 11.30
N SER A 25 -17.33 4.88 12.55
CA SER A 25 -16.41 3.78 12.93
C SER A 25 -17.07 2.41 12.78
N VAL A 26 -18.35 2.29 13.15
CA VAL A 26 -19.12 1.05 13.01
C VAL A 26 -19.34 0.69 11.54
N VAL A 27 -19.66 1.67 10.68
CA VAL A 27 -19.85 1.42 9.24
C VAL A 27 -18.54 1.02 8.54
N MET A 28 -17.40 1.51 9.05
CA MET A 28 -16.07 1.24 8.51
C MET A 28 -15.35 0.06 9.20
N GLU A 29 -16.07 -0.71 10.02
CA GLU A 29 -15.48 -1.81 10.81
C GLU A 29 -14.76 -2.84 9.95
N HIS A 30 -15.30 -3.15 8.76
CA HIS A 30 -14.68 -4.05 7.80
C HIS A 30 -13.32 -3.56 7.26
N LEU A 31 -13.02 -2.26 7.36
CA LEU A 31 -11.74 -1.68 6.92
C LEU A 31 -10.75 -1.49 8.07
N ARG A 32 -11.11 -1.87 9.30
CA ARG A 32 -10.34 -1.49 10.50
C ARG A 32 -8.91 -2.00 10.49
N MET A 33 -8.66 -3.24 10.07
CA MET A 33 -7.31 -3.79 9.88
C MET A 33 -6.47 -2.97 8.88
N ASN A 34 -7.05 -2.62 7.74
CA ASN A 34 -6.36 -1.81 6.73
C ASN A 34 -6.14 -0.37 7.23
N GLY A 35 -7.13 0.22 7.91
CA GLY A 35 -7.04 1.53 8.53
C GLY A 35 -5.95 1.60 9.61
N ALA A 36 -5.82 0.56 10.43
CA ALA A 36 -4.73 0.42 11.39
C ALA A 36 -3.38 0.40 10.69
N TYR A 37 -3.20 -0.43 9.66
CA TYR A 37 -1.97 -0.43 8.86
C TYR A 37 -1.63 0.95 8.29
N TRP A 38 -2.57 1.63 7.64
CA TRP A 38 -2.36 2.97 7.07
C TRP A 38 -2.00 4.01 8.13
N GLY A 39 -2.74 4.05 9.24
CA GLY A 39 -2.50 4.99 10.34
C GLY A 39 -1.16 4.75 11.04
N LEU A 40 -0.86 3.50 11.39
CA LEU A 40 0.38 3.13 12.08
C LEU A 40 1.60 3.34 11.20
N THR A 41 1.51 3.00 9.91
CA THR A 41 2.61 3.27 8.97
C THR A 41 2.82 4.77 8.81
N THR A 42 1.74 5.57 8.75
CA THR A 42 1.86 7.04 8.75
C THR A 42 2.59 7.56 9.99
N LEU A 43 2.26 7.05 11.17
CA LEU A 43 2.94 7.42 12.41
C LEU A 43 4.43 7.02 12.37
N ASP A 44 4.77 5.84 11.86
CA ASP A 44 6.17 5.41 11.76
C ASP A 44 6.97 6.26 10.77
N LEU A 45 6.40 6.58 9.60
CA LEU A 45 7.02 7.46 8.62
C LEU A 45 7.31 8.85 9.19
N LEU A 46 6.50 9.32 10.13
CA LEU A 46 6.67 10.61 10.82
C LEU A 46 7.49 10.49 12.13
N GLY A 47 8.02 9.30 12.45
CA GLY A 47 8.82 9.08 13.66
C GLY A 47 8.02 9.10 14.98
N LYS A 48 6.70 8.90 14.90
CA LYS A 48 5.75 8.97 16.02
C LYS A 48 5.05 7.65 16.33
N LEU A 49 5.54 6.51 15.83
CA LEU A 49 4.92 5.21 16.15
C LEU A 49 4.83 4.93 17.66
N HIS A 50 5.77 5.44 18.46
CA HIS A 50 5.82 5.27 19.92
C HIS A 50 4.65 5.91 20.69
N VAL A 51 3.77 6.68 20.04
CA VAL A 51 2.62 7.34 20.69
C VAL A 51 1.42 6.41 20.89
N VAL A 52 1.39 5.26 20.20
CA VAL A 52 0.34 4.25 20.35
C VAL A 52 0.75 3.16 21.34
N ASP A 53 -0.24 2.54 21.97
CA ASP A 53 0.00 1.37 22.82
C ASP A 53 0.21 0.13 21.93
N GLN A 54 1.47 -0.26 21.79
CA GLN A 54 1.86 -1.40 20.95
C GLN A 54 1.19 -2.70 21.42
N ASP A 55 1.06 -2.92 22.73
CA ASP A 55 0.51 -4.17 23.26
C ASP A 55 -1.01 -4.25 22.99
N GLU A 56 -1.73 -3.12 23.12
CA GLU A 56 -3.15 -3.04 22.75
C GLU A 56 -3.35 -3.36 21.26
N VAL A 57 -2.55 -2.74 20.39
CA VAL A 57 -2.66 -2.95 18.93
C VAL A 57 -2.35 -4.39 18.55
N ILE A 58 -1.27 -4.97 19.07
CA ILE A 58 -0.90 -6.36 18.78
C ILE A 58 -1.97 -7.32 19.27
N SER A 59 -2.47 -7.15 20.50
CA SER A 59 -3.52 -8.00 21.05
C SER A 59 -4.74 -8.02 20.12
N TRP A 60 -5.20 -6.84 19.70
CA TRP A 60 -6.33 -6.71 18.79
C TRP A 60 -6.06 -7.33 17.40
N VAL A 61 -4.86 -7.13 16.83
CA VAL A 61 -4.49 -7.76 15.55
C VAL A 61 -4.58 -9.28 15.66
N MET A 62 -4.03 -9.87 16.73
CA MET A 62 -4.07 -11.32 16.94
C MET A 62 -5.50 -11.85 17.19
N GLU A 63 -6.37 -11.06 17.82
CA GLU A 63 -7.80 -11.40 17.96
C GLU A 63 -8.57 -11.42 16.63
N CYS A 64 -8.05 -10.75 15.59
CA CYS A 64 -8.63 -10.78 14.25
C CYS A 64 -8.20 -12.00 13.42
N GLN A 65 -7.32 -12.87 13.95
CA GLN A 65 -6.85 -14.06 13.24
C GLN A 65 -7.94 -15.15 13.22
N HIS A 66 -8.14 -15.74 12.06
CA HIS A 66 -9.06 -16.86 11.84
C HIS A 66 -8.33 -18.21 11.94
N GLU A 67 -9.06 -19.28 12.24
CA GLU A 67 -8.52 -20.65 12.33
C GLU A 67 -7.84 -21.12 11.04
N SER A 68 -8.28 -20.58 9.90
CA SER A 68 -7.71 -20.88 8.58
C SER A 68 -6.29 -20.33 8.39
N GLY A 69 -5.81 -19.44 9.27
CA GLY A 69 -4.53 -18.75 9.16
C GLY A 69 -4.63 -17.31 8.63
N GLY A 70 -5.72 -16.97 7.93
CA GLY A 70 -5.99 -15.61 7.46
C GLY A 70 -6.47 -14.66 8.56
N PHE A 71 -6.50 -13.36 8.28
CA PHE A 71 -7.05 -12.34 9.18
C PHE A 71 -8.31 -11.71 8.60
N GLY A 72 -9.24 -11.33 9.47
CA GLY A 72 -10.43 -10.56 9.14
C GLY A 72 -10.21 -9.04 9.25
N GLY A 73 -11.17 -8.27 8.73
CA GLY A 73 -11.14 -6.80 8.80
C GLY A 73 -11.30 -6.26 10.22
N ASN A 74 -11.96 -7.03 11.09
CA ASN A 74 -12.04 -6.87 12.53
C ASN A 74 -12.30 -8.23 13.21
N VAL A 75 -12.36 -8.26 14.54
CA VAL A 75 -12.68 -9.45 15.34
C VAL A 75 -14.02 -10.04 14.90
N GLY A 76 -14.01 -11.34 14.59
CA GLY A 76 -15.20 -12.09 14.16
C GLY A 76 -15.61 -11.89 12.70
N HIS A 77 -14.83 -11.17 11.90
CA HIS A 77 -15.05 -11.05 10.45
C HIS A 77 -14.39 -12.21 9.68
N ASP A 78 -14.93 -12.52 8.50
CA ASP A 78 -14.36 -13.53 7.62
C ASP A 78 -12.93 -13.16 7.19
N PRO A 79 -12.03 -14.16 7.07
CA PRO A 79 -10.66 -13.92 6.66
C PRO A 79 -10.57 -13.56 5.18
N HIS A 80 -9.72 -12.58 4.88
CA HIS A 80 -9.43 -12.19 3.50
C HIS A 80 -7.96 -11.82 3.36
N ILE A 81 -7.37 -12.08 2.19
CA ILE A 81 -5.92 -11.88 1.96
C ILE A 81 -5.50 -10.41 2.15
N LEU A 82 -6.38 -9.46 1.82
CA LEU A 82 -6.22 -8.01 2.08
C LEU A 82 -5.88 -7.72 3.54
N TYR A 83 -6.70 -8.21 4.47
CA TYR A 83 -6.49 -7.96 5.90
C TYR A 83 -5.33 -8.79 6.45
N THR A 84 -5.08 -9.95 5.86
CA THR A 84 -3.93 -10.81 6.20
C THR A 84 -2.61 -10.09 5.96
N LEU A 85 -2.43 -9.45 4.79
CA LEU A 85 -1.23 -8.65 4.55
C LEU A 85 -1.16 -7.45 5.50
N SER A 86 -2.25 -6.71 5.70
CA SER A 86 -2.25 -5.56 6.63
C SER A 86 -1.87 -5.97 8.05
N ALA A 87 -2.36 -7.12 8.55
CA ALA A 87 -1.98 -7.67 9.86
C ALA A 87 -0.48 -8.00 9.93
N VAL A 88 0.05 -8.70 8.90
CA VAL A 88 1.48 -9.00 8.79
C VAL A 88 2.32 -7.72 8.73
N GLN A 89 1.87 -6.70 7.99
CA GLN A 89 2.55 -5.40 7.91
C GLN A 89 2.53 -4.66 9.26
N VAL A 90 1.42 -4.68 10.01
CA VAL A 90 1.35 -4.09 11.36
C VAL A 90 2.31 -4.80 12.32
N LEU A 91 2.32 -6.14 12.32
CA LEU A 91 3.25 -6.91 13.14
C LEU A 91 4.71 -6.69 12.71
N ALA A 92 4.96 -6.50 11.42
CA ALA A 92 6.27 -6.13 10.89
C ALA A 92 6.74 -4.77 11.43
N LEU A 93 5.89 -3.73 11.40
CA LEU A 93 6.22 -2.40 11.96
C LEU A 93 6.72 -2.49 13.40
N PHE A 94 6.04 -3.30 14.22
CA PHE A 94 6.33 -3.48 15.64
C PHE A 94 7.41 -4.52 15.97
N ASP A 95 8.00 -5.16 14.96
CA ASP A 95 8.98 -6.24 15.12
C ASP A 95 8.42 -7.44 15.93
N ARG A 96 7.24 -7.90 15.51
CA ARG A 96 6.44 -8.94 16.19
C ARG A 96 5.95 -10.04 15.27
N LEU A 97 6.56 -10.21 14.09
CA LEU A 97 6.26 -11.32 13.17
C LEU A 97 6.45 -12.70 13.82
N HIS A 98 7.34 -12.82 14.83
CA HIS A 98 7.56 -14.07 15.57
C HIS A 98 6.35 -14.55 16.38
N MET A 99 5.32 -13.70 16.57
CA MET A 99 4.06 -14.09 17.22
C MET A 99 3.13 -14.87 16.29
N LEU A 100 3.37 -14.82 14.98
CA LEU A 100 2.58 -15.54 14.01
C LEU A 100 2.97 -17.01 13.95
N ASP A 101 1.97 -17.87 13.80
CA ASP A 101 2.18 -19.17 13.17
C ASP A 101 2.41 -18.93 11.66
N ILE A 102 3.67 -18.72 11.29
CA ILE A 102 4.08 -18.43 9.92
C ILE A 102 3.62 -19.52 8.95
N GLU A 103 3.66 -20.78 9.38
CA GLU A 103 3.25 -21.93 8.56
C GLU A 103 1.75 -21.87 8.28
N ASN A 104 0.92 -21.60 9.29
CA ASN A 104 -0.52 -21.48 9.12
C ASN A 104 -0.90 -20.32 8.18
N VAL A 105 -0.33 -19.12 8.41
CA VAL A 105 -0.59 -17.94 7.57
C VAL A 105 -0.14 -18.20 6.12
N SER A 106 1.02 -18.82 5.91
CA SER A 106 1.55 -19.06 4.57
C SER A 106 0.77 -20.15 3.84
N ASN A 107 0.29 -21.18 4.54
CA ASN A 107 -0.57 -22.21 3.96
C ASN A 107 -1.95 -21.64 3.57
N TYR A 108 -2.53 -20.72 4.35
CA TYR A 108 -3.72 -19.97 3.94
C TYR A 108 -3.50 -19.25 2.62
N ILE A 109 -2.44 -18.44 2.52
CA ILE A 109 -2.15 -17.66 1.30
C ILE A 109 -1.88 -18.59 0.10
N ALA A 110 -1.11 -19.66 0.30
CA ALA A 110 -0.82 -20.63 -0.75
C ALA A 110 -2.08 -21.35 -1.25
N SER A 111 -3.05 -21.63 -0.37
CA SER A 111 -4.32 -22.25 -0.74
C SER A 111 -5.19 -21.38 -1.65
N LEU A 112 -4.92 -20.08 -1.72
CA LEU A 112 -5.64 -19.12 -2.58
C LEU A 112 -5.05 -19.03 -3.99
N GLN A 113 -3.94 -19.73 -4.29
CA GLN A 113 -3.39 -19.77 -5.63
C GLN A 113 -4.23 -20.67 -6.55
N ASN A 114 -4.74 -20.12 -7.64
CA ASN A 114 -5.51 -20.83 -8.64
C ASN A 114 -4.59 -21.55 -9.66
N GLU A 115 -5.16 -22.51 -10.39
CA GLU A 115 -4.42 -23.32 -11.36
C GLU A 115 -3.70 -22.51 -12.45
N ASP A 116 -4.29 -21.37 -12.83
CA ASP A 116 -3.79 -20.47 -13.87
C ASP A 116 -2.74 -19.45 -13.37
N GLY A 117 -2.39 -19.52 -12.08
CA GLY A 117 -1.42 -18.66 -11.42
C GLY A 117 -2.00 -17.43 -10.74
N SER A 118 -3.29 -17.10 -10.99
CA SER A 118 -3.96 -16.03 -10.26
C SER A 118 -4.15 -16.37 -8.79
N PHE A 119 -4.51 -15.36 -7.99
CA PHE A 119 -4.88 -15.55 -6.59
C PHE A 119 -6.31 -15.10 -6.36
N SER A 120 -7.02 -15.86 -5.54
CA SER A 120 -8.32 -15.45 -5.01
C SER A 120 -8.17 -14.61 -3.74
N GLY A 121 -9.12 -13.70 -3.50
CA GLY A 121 -9.11 -12.87 -2.30
C GLY A 121 -9.46 -13.64 -1.02
N ASP A 122 -10.33 -14.64 -1.19
CA ASP A 122 -10.84 -15.54 -0.16
C ASP A 122 -11.40 -16.83 -0.80
N MET A 123 -12.15 -17.61 -0.03
CA MET A 123 -12.78 -18.86 -0.48
C MET A 123 -13.90 -18.70 -1.53
N TRP A 124 -14.38 -17.48 -1.80
CA TRP A 124 -15.45 -17.21 -2.76
C TRP A 124 -14.94 -16.95 -4.17
N GLY A 125 -13.61 -16.81 -4.34
CA GLY A 125 -12.97 -16.94 -5.64
C GLY A 125 -12.91 -15.67 -6.50
N GLU A 126 -13.11 -14.47 -5.94
CA GLU A 126 -12.82 -13.22 -6.67
C GLU A 126 -11.34 -13.23 -7.10
N VAL A 127 -11.07 -12.91 -8.37
CA VAL A 127 -9.71 -12.81 -8.90
C VAL A 127 -9.41 -11.38 -9.32
N ASP A 128 -8.28 -10.87 -8.86
CA ASP A 128 -7.76 -9.55 -9.18
C ASP A 128 -6.23 -9.53 -9.03
N THR A 129 -5.51 -8.76 -9.86
CA THR A 129 -4.05 -8.62 -9.77
C THR A 129 -3.59 -8.02 -8.42
N ARG A 130 -4.46 -7.30 -7.70
CA ARG A 130 -4.28 -6.95 -6.28
C ARG A 130 -3.95 -8.16 -5.43
N PHE A 131 -4.69 -9.26 -5.57
CA PHE A 131 -4.48 -10.44 -4.73
C PHE A 131 -3.16 -11.16 -5.06
N SER A 132 -2.72 -11.10 -6.32
CA SER A 132 -1.40 -11.62 -6.70
C SER A 132 -0.27 -10.84 -6.03
N TYR A 133 -0.34 -9.51 -6.03
CA TYR A 133 0.60 -8.66 -5.29
C TYR A 133 0.57 -8.94 -3.79
N ILE A 134 -0.62 -9.00 -3.21
CA ILE A 134 -0.79 -9.20 -1.77
C ILE A 134 -0.20 -10.55 -1.33
N ALA A 135 -0.48 -11.62 -2.07
CA ALA A 135 0.05 -12.95 -1.79
C ALA A 135 1.58 -12.96 -1.83
N ILE A 136 2.17 -12.45 -2.92
CA ILE A 136 3.62 -12.39 -3.11
C ILE A 136 4.28 -11.50 -2.05
N CYS A 137 3.72 -10.34 -1.76
CA CYS A 137 4.24 -9.42 -0.76
C CYS A 137 4.22 -10.04 0.64
N CYS A 138 3.09 -10.63 1.02
CA CYS A 138 2.92 -11.27 2.33
C CYS A 138 3.87 -12.46 2.50
N LEU A 139 3.93 -13.37 1.52
CA LEU A 139 4.84 -14.52 1.56
C LEU A 139 6.31 -14.10 1.54
N SER A 140 6.67 -13.02 0.85
CA SER A 140 8.03 -12.49 0.88
C SER A 140 8.41 -11.94 2.26
N LEU A 141 7.54 -11.15 2.89
CA LEU A 141 7.74 -10.66 4.27
C LEU A 141 7.87 -11.81 5.28
N LEU A 142 7.16 -12.91 5.05
CA LEU A 142 7.23 -14.13 5.87
C LEU A 142 8.38 -15.07 5.49
N ARG A 143 9.14 -14.78 4.41
CA ARG A 143 10.19 -15.66 3.84
C ARG A 143 9.65 -17.06 3.48
N GLN A 144 8.49 -17.10 2.84
CA GLN A 144 7.75 -18.31 2.45
C GLN A 144 7.27 -18.28 0.99
N LEU A 145 8.00 -17.60 0.10
CA LEU A 145 7.65 -17.56 -1.34
C LEU A 145 7.67 -18.93 -2.01
N ASP A 146 8.42 -19.89 -1.46
CA ASP A 146 8.50 -21.28 -1.93
C ASP A 146 7.21 -22.09 -1.71
N LYS A 147 6.23 -21.55 -0.96
CA LYS A 147 4.91 -22.17 -0.76
C LYS A 147 3.99 -22.08 -1.98
N ILE A 148 4.31 -21.23 -2.95
CA ILE A 148 3.50 -21.00 -4.15
C ILE A 148 4.29 -21.30 -5.43
N ASP A 149 3.58 -21.51 -6.53
CA ASP A 149 4.16 -21.54 -7.86
C ASP A 149 4.40 -20.10 -8.34
N VAL A 150 5.58 -19.55 -8.02
CA VAL A 150 5.98 -18.18 -8.38
C VAL A 150 5.97 -17.97 -9.89
N GLU A 151 6.39 -18.97 -10.68
CA GLU A 151 6.45 -18.86 -12.13
C GLU A 151 5.04 -18.69 -12.73
N LYS A 152 4.07 -19.49 -12.27
CA LYS A 152 2.67 -19.31 -12.69
C LYS A 152 2.11 -17.96 -12.26
N ALA A 153 2.40 -17.50 -11.04
CA ALA A 153 1.95 -16.20 -10.58
C ALA A 153 2.47 -15.05 -11.46
N VAL A 154 3.76 -15.09 -11.79
CA VAL A 154 4.39 -14.15 -12.73
C VAL A 154 3.76 -14.24 -14.11
N ASN A 155 3.56 -15.45 -14.64
CA ASN A 155 2.93 -15.65 -15.96
C ASN A 155 1.49 -15.09 -16.00
N TYR A 156 0.71 -15.24 -14.93
CA TYR A 156 -0.61 -14.63 -14.83
C TYR A 156 -0.54 -13.10 -14.88
N ILE A 157 0.35 -12.49 -14.08
CA ILE A 157 0.56 -11.04 -14.08
C ILE A 157 0.94 -10.52 -15.48
N VAL A 158 1.85 -11.23 -16.18
CA VAL A 158 2.27 -10.86 -17.53
C VAL A 158 1.10 -10.91 -18.53
N ARG A 159 0.16 -11.85 -18.37
CA ARG A 159 -1.07 -11.90 -19.19
C ARG A 159 -2.01 -10.71 -18.96
N CYS A 160 -1.90 -10.01 -17.83
CA CYS A 160 -2.67 -8.80 -17.54
C CYS A 160 -2.09 -7.53 -18.17
N LYS A 161 -0.92 -7.61 -18.82
CA LYS A 161 -0.28 -6.50 -19.52
C LYS A 161 -1.04 -6.14 -20.80
N ASN A 162 -1.27 -4.85 -21.00
CA ASN A 162 -1.95 -4.30 -22.18
C ASN A 162 -0.96 -3.72 -23.21
N LEU A 163 -1.47 -3.41 -24.40
CA LEU A 163 -0.69 -2.84 -25.51
C LEU A 163 -0.10 -1.46 -25.18
N ASP A 164 -0.71 -0.73 -24.25
CA ASP A 164 -0.25 0.58 -23.79
C ASP A 164 0.86 0.49 -22.73
N GLY A 165 1.35 -0.73 -22.44
CA GLY A 165 2.36 -1.02 -21.42
C GLY A 165 1.80 -1.18 -20.01
N GLY A 166 0.57 -0.74 -19.76
CA GLY A 166 -0.10 -0.83 -18.47
C GLY A 166 -0.64 -2.22 -18.14
N PHE A 167 -1.31 -2.34 -16.99
CA PHE A 167 -1.87 -3.59 -16.48
C PHE A 167 -3.30 -3.40 -16.00
N GLY A 168 -4.15 -4.39 -16.30
CA GLY A 168 -5.52 -4.46 -15.81
C GLY A 168 -5.69 -5.32 -14.55
N ALA A 169 -6.90 -5.30 -13.99
CA ALA A 169 -7.29 -6.14 -12.84
C ALA A 169 -7.26 -7.65 -13.18
N THR A 170 -7.53 -7.99 -14.44
CA THR A 170 -7.51 -9.34 -15.01
C THR A 170 -7.05 -9.25 -16.47
N PRO A 171 -6.73 -10.37 -17.15
CA PRO A 171 -6.35 -10.35 -18.56
C PRO A 171 -7.40 -9.68 -19.45
N GLY A 172 -7.00 -8.64 -20.18
CA GLY A 172 -7.89 -7.82 -21.02
C GLY A 172 -8.62 -6.69 -20.28
N GLY A 173 -8.44 -6.54 -18.97
CA GLY A 173 -8.96 -5.41 -18.20
C GLY A 173 -8.27 -4.09 -18.55
N GLU A 174 -8.98 -2.97 -18.40
CA GLU A 174 -8.44 -1.62 -18.65
C GLU A 174 -7.21 -1.33 -17.77
N SER A 175 -6.16 -0.73 -18.36
CA SER A 175 -4.98 -0.29 -17.63
C SER A 175 -5.35 0.71 -16.52
N HIS A 176 -4.93 0.43 -15.29
CA HIS A 176 -5.22 1.25 -14.12
C HIS A 176 -3.98 1.42 -13.25
N ALA A 177 -3.66 2.64 -12.80
CA ALA A 177 -2.42 2.91 -12.05
C ALA A 177 -2.29 2.07 -10.77
N GLY A 178 -3.40 1.83 -10.05
CA GLY A 178 -3.39 0.94 -8.88
C GLY A 178 -3.11 -0.53 -9.23
N GLN A 179 -3.57 -1.00 -10.40
CA GLN A 179 -3.30 -2.37 -10.85
C GLN A 179 -1.89 -2.52 -11.40
N ILE A 180 -1.39 -1.46 -12.06
CA ILE A 180 0.02 -1.35 -12.45
C ILE A 180 0.92 -1.44 -11.22
N PHE A 181 0.61 -0.72 -10.14
CA PHE A 181 1.36 -0.84 -8.89
C PHE A 181 1.41 -2.29 -8.40
N CYS A 182 0.26 -2.98 -8.32
CA CYS A 182 0.21 -4.36 -7.88
C CYS A 182 1.08 -5.27 -8.76
N CYS A 183 0.92 -5.17 -10.09
CA CYS A 183 1.67 -6.00 -11.04
C CYS A 183 3.17 -5.72 -11.00
N VAL A 184 3.58 -4.45 -11.05
CA VAL A 184 5.00 -4.07 -11.02
C VAL A 184 5.62 -4.37 -9.66
N GLY A 185 4.89 -4.17 -8.56
CA GLY A 185 5.29 -4.53 -7.20
C GLY A 185 5.57 -6.02 -7.06
N ALA A 186 4.64 -6.86 -7.52
CA ALA A 186 4.81 -8.31 -7.55
C ALA A 186 6.02 -8.75 -8.40
N LEU A 187 6.18 -8.16 -9.60
CA LEU A 187 7.32 -8.42 -10.47
C LEU A 187 8.64 -7.92 -9.87
N SER A 188 8.63 -6.84 -9.10
CA SER A 188 9.80 -6.32 -8.38
C SER A 188 10.24 -7.30 -7.30
N ILE A 189 9.30 -7.73 -6.45
CA ILE A 189 9.55 -8.67 -5.34
C ILE A 189 10.08 -10.01 -5.86
N THR A 190 9.56 -10.49 -6.98
CA THR A 190 9.96 -11.78 -7.60
C THR A 190 11.18 -11.66 -8.53
N GLY A 191 11.79 -10.48 -8.66
CA GLY A 191 12.94 -10.28 -9.56
C GLY A 191 12.61 -10.39 -11.07
N SER A 192 11.33 -10.26 -11.42
CA SER A 192 10.77 -10.50 -12.75
C SER A 192 10.44 -9.21 -13.54
N LEU A 193 11.05 -8.07 -13.17
CA LEU A 193 10.82 -6.78 -13.85
C LEU A 193 11.24 -6.76 -15.34
N HIS A 194 12.00 -7.75 -15.81
CA HIS A 194 12.40 -7.87 -17.22
C HIS A 194 11.21 -8.11 -18.18
N HIS A 195 10.03 -8.48 -17.67
CA HIS A 195 8.79 -8.54 -18.46
C HIS A 195 8.15 -7.16 -18.73
N VAL A 196 8.57 -6.13 -18.01
CA VAL A 196 8.02 -4.77 -18.14
C VAL A 196 8.80 -4.01 -19.20
N ASP A 197 8.07 -3.44 -20.16
CA ASP A 197 8.65 -2.41 -21.03
C ASP A 197 8.66 -1.10 -20.23
N LYS A 198 9.82 -0.77 -19.68
CA LYS A 198 9.95 0.32 -18.71
C LYS A 198 9.61 1.68 -19.32
N ASP A 199 10.01 1.93 -20.56
CA ASP A 199 9.81 3.25 -21.19
C ASP A 199 8.36 3.42 -21.66
N LEU A 200 7.76 2.36 -22.23
CA LEU A 200 6.34 2.39 -22.61
C LEU A 200 5.43 2.56 -21.39
N LEU A 201 5.69 1.79 -20.32
CA LEU A 201 4.93 1.92 -19.09
C LEU A 201 5.13 3.29 -18.42
N ALA A 202 6.37 3.80 -18.41
CA ALA A 202 6.66 5.11 -17.85
C ALA A 202 5.95 6.23 -18.61
N TRP A 203 5.87 6.14 -19.94
CA TRP A 203 5.09 7.07 -20.76
C TRP A 203 3.62 7.07 -20.35
N TRP A 204 3.02 5.89 -20.20
CA TRP A 204 1.62 5.78 -19.78
C TRP A 204 1.38 6.39 -18.39
N LEU A 205 2.30 6.15 -17.45
CA LEU A 205 2.23 6.61 -16.07
C LEU A 205 2.48 8.12 -15.93
N CYS A 206 3.44 8.70 -16.65
CA CYS A 206 3.70 10.15 -16.57
C CYS A 206 2.56 10.98 -17.17
N GLU A 207 1.89 10.46 -18.20
CA GLU A 207 0.66 11.04 -18.78
C GLU A 207 -0.57 10.94 -17.84
N ARG A 208 -0.40 10.46 -16.60
CA ARG A 208 -1.40 10.59 -15.53
C ARG A 208 -1.31 11.94 -14.82
N GLN A 209 -0.20 12.65 -14.95
CA GLN A 209 -0.03 13.94 -14.27
C GLN A 209 -0.81 15.02 -15.00
N VAL A 210 -1.87 15.51 -14.37
CA VAL A 210 -2.74 16.54 -14.97
C VAL A 210 -2.20 17.94 -14.67
N LYS A 211 -2.82 18.96 -15.29
CA LYS A 211 -2.40 20.37 -15.17
C LYS A 211 -2.35 20.89 -13.73
N SER A 212 -3.18 20.38 -12.82
CA SER A 212 -3.16 20.76 -11.40
C SER A 212 -1.97 20.18 -10.63
N GLY A 213 -1.21 19.24 -11.22
CA GLY A 213 -0.05 18.59 -10.60
C GLY A 213 -0.34 17.22 -10.03
N GLY A 214 -1.60 16.93 -9.68
CA GLY A 214 -2.03 15.63 -9.22
C GLY A 214 -2.00 14.56 -10.31
N LEU A 215 -2.11 13.30 -9.89
CA LEU A 215 -2.07 12.13 -10.75
C LEU A 215 -3.44 11.45 -10.75
N ASN A 216 -3.86 10.91 -11.89
CA ASN A 216 -5.09 10.13 -11.99
C ASN A 216 -4.81 8.63 -12.20
N GLY A 217 -5.82 7.80 -11.94
CA GLY A 217 -5.69 6.35 -12.10
C GLY A 217 -5.82 5.86 -13.54
N ARG A 218 -6.49 6.65 -14.38
CA ARG A 218 -6.87 6.32 -15.76
C ARG A 218 -6.92 7.60 -16.62
N PRO A 219 -6.72 7.47 -17.95
CA PRO A 219 -6.93 8.58 -18.86
C PRO A 219 -8.29 9.25 -18.67
N GLU A 220 -8.34 10.57 -18.84
CA GLU A 220 -9.58 11.36 -18.76
C GLU A 220 -10.31 11.32 -17.40
N LYS A 221 -9.62 10.91 -16.32
CA LYS A 221 -10.15 10.99 -14.94
C LYS A 221 -9.54 12.14 -14.15
N LEU A 222 -10.25 12.52 -13.07
CA LEU A 222 -9.78 13.52 -12.13
C LEU A 222 -8.54 13.02 -11.36
N PRO A 223 -7.64 13.92 -10.94
CA PRO A 223 -6.54 13.56 -10.06
C PRO A 223 -7.04 13.18 -8.67
N ASP A 224 -6.28 12.32 -8.01
CA ASP A 224 -6.53 11.85 -6.65
C ASP A 224 -5.18 11.61 -5.95
N VAL A 225 -5.06 12.07 -4.71
CA VAL A 225 -3.82 11.99 -3.91
C VAL A 225 -3.27 10.57 -3.82
N CYS A 226 -4.09 9.52 -3.78
CA CYS A 226 -3.58 8.16 -3.64
C CYS A 226 -2.72 7.72 -4.84
N TYR A 227 -2.95 8.28 -6.03
CA TYR A 227 -2.10 8.03 -7.19
C TYR A 227 -0.71 8.67 -7.09
N SER A 228 -0.52 9.62 -6.17
CA SER A 228 0.83 10.07 -5.78
C SER A 228 1.66 8.94 -5.21
N TRP A 229 1.03 7.91 -4.65
CA TRP A 229 1.72 6.67 -4.32
C TRP A 229 1.72 5.72 -5.51
N TRP A 230 0.55 5.29 -6.00
CA TRP A 230 0.45 4.20 -6.99
C TRP A 230 1.27 4.43 -8.27
N VAL A 231 1.31 5.67 -8.76
CA VAL A 231 2.09 6.02 -9.95
C VAL A 231 3.57 6.18 -9.61
N LEU A 232 3.91 6.91 -8.54
CA LEU A 232 5.31 7.16 -8.20
C LEU A 232 6.05 5.88 -7.83
N SER A 233 5.47 5.03 -6.99
CA SER A 233 6.10 3.76 -6.59
C SER A 233 6.37 2.87 -7.81
N SER A 234 5.41 2.78 -8.73
CA SER A 234 5.57 2.10 -10.02
C SER A 234 6.73 2.66 -10.83
N LEU A 235 6.81 4.01 -10.96
CA LEU A 235 7.89 4.67 -11.66
C LEU A 235 9.25 4.51 -10.97
N ILE A 236 9.30 4.45 -9.64
CA ILE A 236 10.54 4.20 -8.88
C ILE A 236 11.04 2.78 -9.14
N MET A 237 10.15 1.77 -9.07
CA MET A 237 10.52 0.37 -9.32
C MET A 237 11.09 0.14 -10.73
N ILE A 238 10.69 0.95 -11.71
CA ILE A 238 11.22 0.89 -13.09
C ILE A 238 12.26 1.97 -13.41
N ASP A 239 12.73 2.73 -12.41
CA ASP A 239 13.75 3.78 -12.53
C ASP A 239 13.39 4.91 -13.52
N ARG A 240 12.16 5.43 -13.41
CA ARG A 240 11.59 6.48 -14.28
C ARG A 240 10.85 7.59 -13.53
N VAL A 241 11.01 7.69 -12.21
CA VAL A 241 10.35 8.72 -11.38
C VAL A 241 10.67 10.16 -11.81
N HIS A 242 11.81 10.37 -12.47
CA HIS A 242 12.24 11.67 -12.98
C HIS A 242 11.37 12.23 -14.12
N TRP A 243 10.40 11.45 -14.64
CA TRP A 243 9.46 11.89 -15.68
C TRP A 243 8.27 12.69 -15.12
N ILE A 244 8.14 12.77 -13.80
CA ILE A 244 7.06 13.51 -13.13
C ILE A 244 7.52 14.93 -12.78
N ASP A 245 6.65 15.91 -13.00
CA ASP A 245 6.81 17.26 -12.46
C ASP A 245 6.62 17.24 -10.94
N ARG A 246 7.77 17.12 -10.28
CA ARG A 246 7.92 17.03 -8.83
C ARG A 246 7.22 18.15 -8.07
N GLU A 247 7.45 19.39 -8.48
CA GLU A 247 7.05 20.57 -7.74
C GLU A 247 5.53 20.72 -7.76
N LYS A 248 4.92 20.47 -8.93
CA LYS A 248 3.47 20.46 -9.05
C LYS A 248 2.82 19.36 -8.23
N LEU A 249 3.42 18.17 -8.17
CA LEU A 249 2.87 17.07 -7.37
C LEU A 249 2.96 17.35 -5.86
N ILE A 250 4.09 17.86 -5.36
CA ILE A 250 4.20 18.30 -3.96
C ILE A 250 3.11 19.33 -3.66
N LYS A 251 2.97 20.33 -4.53
CA LYS A 251 1.97 21.38 -4.36
C LYS A 251 0.56 20.78 -4.28
N PHE A 252 0.21 19.86 -5.17
CA PHE A 252 -1.09 19.19 -5.15
C PHE A 252 -1.35 18.46 -3.83
N ILE A 253 -0.40 17.64 -3.36
CA ILE A 253 -0.54 16.92 -2.07
C ILE A 253 -0.73 17.91 -0.90
N LEU A 254 0.05 18.99 -0.87
CA LEU A 254 -0.03 20.01 0.18
C LEU A 254 -1.30 20.86 0.11
N ASP A 255 -1.91 21.00 -1.06
CA ASP A 255 -3.21 21.66 -1.22
C ASP A 255 -4.38 20.75 -0.76
N CYS A 256 -4.15 19.45 -0.55
CA CYS A 256 -5.15 18.48 -0.07
C CYS A 256 -5.10 18.23 1.45
N GLN A 257 -4.22 18.91 2.20
CA GLN A 257 -4.11 18.71 3.65
C GLN A 257 -5.11 19.60 4.41
N ASP A 258 -5.73 19.06 5.46
CA ASP A 258 -6.51 19.86 6.41
C ASP A 258 -5.54 20.52 7.41
N LEU A 259 -5.38 21.84 7.28
CA LEU A 259 -4.49 22.63 8.13
C LEU A 259 -5.04 22.88 9.55
N GLU A 260 -6.34 22.68 9.76
CA GLU A 260 -6.99 22.89 11.06
C GLU A 260 -6.94 21.62 11.92
N LYS A 261 -7.45 20.52 11.37
CA LYS A 261 -7.66 19.23 12.06
C LYS A 261 -6.62 18.17 11.70
N GLY A 262 -5.86 18.37 10.63
CA GLY A 262 -4.96 17.36 10.09
C GLY A 262 -5.68 16.29 9.26
N GLY A 263 -4.86 15.50 8.58
CA GLY A 263 -5.31 14.53 7.57
C GLY A 263 -5.13 15.07 6.15
N ILE A 264 -5.20 14.18 5.16
CA ILE A 264 -5.13 14.51 3.73
C ILE A 264 -6.32 13.83 3.04
N SER A 265 -6.95 14.54 2.11
CA SER A 265 -8.09 14.08 1.31
C SER A 265 -7.67 13.64 -0.10
N ASP A 266 -8.59 13.04 -0.84
CA ASP A 266 -8.46 12.72 -2.28
C ASP A 266 -8.06 13.96 -3.10
N ARG A 267 -8.77 15.06 -2.90
CA ARG A 267 -8.63 16.34 -3.62
C ARG A 267 -8.74 17.53 -2.67
N PRO A 268 -8.31 18.74 -3.08
CA PRO A 268 -8.51 19.94 -2.28
C PRO A 268 -9.99 20.12 -1.92
N ASP A 269 -10.26 20.52 -0.68
CA ASP A 269 -11.59 20.76 -0.11
C ASP A 269 -12.48 19.51 0.13
N ASP A 270 -12.02 18.30 -0.24
CA ASP A 270 -12.71 17.04 0.09
C ASP A 270 -12.48 16.65 1.58
N ALA A 271 -13.29 15.71 2.09
CA ALA A 271 -13.13 15.20 3.44
C ALA A 271 -11.86 14.35 3.57
N VAL A 272 -11.15 14.50 4.70
CA VAL A 272 -9.93 13.73 4.99
C VAL A 272 -10.24 12.32 5.48
N ASP A 273 -9.39 11.36 5.11
CA ASP A 273 -9.44 9.98 5.60
C ASP A 273 -8.03 9.42 5.86
N VAL A 274 -7.96 8.31 6.58
CA VAL A 274 -6.68 7.67 6.94
C VAL A 274 -5.96 7.10 5.71
N PHE A 275 -6.70 6.67 4.69
CA PHE A 275 -6.15 6.08 3.45
C PHE A 275 -5.37 7.13 2.64
N HIS A 276 -6.01 8.25 2.30
CA HIS A 276 -5.38 9.37 1.59
C HIS A 276 -4.33 10.07 2.45
N THR A 277 -4.51 10.11 3.77
CA THR A 277 -3.44 10.57 4.69
C THR A 277 -2.19 9.71 4.52
N TYR A 278 -2.30 8.39 4.59
CA TYR A 278 -1.16 7.50 4.40
C TYR A 278 -0.49 7.69 3.04
N PHE A 279 -1.25 7.62 1.94
CA PHE A 279 -0.67 7.72 0.60
C PHE A 279 -0.17 9.12 0.25
N GLY A 280 -0.75 10.18 0.83
CA GLY A 280 -0.24 11.53 0.72
C GLY A 280 1.10 11.71 1.44
N VAL A 281 1.22 11.18 2.67
CA VAL A 281 2.48 11.19 3.43
C VAL A 281 3.55 10.34 2.74
N ALA A 282 3.22 9.11 2.34
CA ALA A 282 4.14 8.20 1.66
C ALA A 282 4.59 8.74 0.28
N GLY A 283 3.65 9.26 -0.51
CA GLY A 283 3.93 9.92 -1.79
C GLY A 283 4.85 11.13 -1.62
N LYS A 284 4.62 11.95 -0.58
CA LYS A 284 5.51 13.07 -0.24
C LYS A 284 6.90 12.58 0.14
N THR A 285 7.05 11.50 0.91
CA THR A 285 8.36 10.95 1.29
C THR A 285 9.20 10.61 0.05
N PHE A 286 8.62 9.99 -0.98
CA PHE A 286 9.34 9.74 -2.24
C PHE A 286 9.80 11.02 -2.91
N VAL A 287 8.93 12.02 -2.91
CA VAL A 287 9.22 13.27 -3.57
C VAL A 287 10.23 14.13 -2.80
N SER A 288 10.23 14.05 -1.46
CA SER A 288 11.18 14.71 -0.57
C SER A 288 12.54 14.01 -0.54
N SER A 289 12.64 12.68 -0.66
CA SER A 289 13.93 11.95 -0.73
C SER A 289 14.84 12.32 -1.92
N LEU A 290 14.32 13.16 -2.81
CA LEU A 290 14.96 13.62 -4.04
C LEU A 290 14.99 15.17 -4.09
N SER A 291 14.75 15.86 -2.96
CA SER A 291 14.65 17.32 -2.81
C SER A 291 15.11 17.80 -1.41
N LEU A 292 15.66 19.01 -1.31
CA LEU A 292 16.09 19.64 -0.05
C LEU A 292 14.92 20.09 0.88
N LEU A 293 13.67 19.79 0.53
CA LEU A 293 12.46 20.11 1.31
C LEU A 293 12.02 18.90 2.16
N GLU A 294 12.96 18.40 2.95
CA GLU A 294 12.71 17.30 3.89
C GLU A 294 11.92 17.82 5.10
N TYR A 295 10.92 17.06 5.55
CA TYR A 295 10.53 17.14 6.95
C TYR A 295 11.63 16.43 7.73
N PRO A 296 12.37 17.12 8.61
CA PRO A 296 13.47 16.50 9.34
C PRO A 296 12.99 15.27 10.11
N GLY A 297 13.55 14.10 9.81
CA GLY A 297 13.22 12.84 10.47
C GLY A 297 12.12 12.00 9.81
N ALA A 298 11.61 12.38 8.63
CA ALA A 298 10.73 11.48 7.86
C ALA A 298 11.51 10.24 7.38
N LYS A 299 10.97 9.05 7.62
CA LYS A 299 11.61 7.79 7.18
C LYS A 299 11.34 7.52 5.70
N ALA A 300 12.32 6.92 5.02
CA ALA A 300 12.13 6.40 3.66
C ALA A 300 11.19 5.18 3.67
N ILE A 301 10.43 5.02 2.58
CA ILE A 301 9.48 3.92 2.38
C ILE A 301 9.89 3.09 1.16
N ASP A 302 9.72 1.78 1.24
CA ASP A 302 10.01 0.86 0.14
C ASP A 302 8.86 0.87 -0.89
N PRO A 303 9.15 1.10 -2.18
CA PRO A 303 8.15 1.24 -3.23
C PRO A 303 7.46 -0.07 -3.62
N ALA A 304 8.03 -1.23 -3.29
CA ALA A 304 7.42 -2.53 -3.58
C ALA A 304 6.64 -3.07 -2.39
N TYR A 305 7.09 -2.83 -1.16
CA TYR A 305 6.45 -3.37 0.05
C TYR A 305 5.48 -2.42 0.74
N ALA A 306 5.48 -1.13 0.38
CA ALA A 306 4.70 -0.10 1.07
C ALA A 306 4.95 -0.09 2.59
N LEU A 307 6.20 -0.34 3.00
CA LEU A 307 6.65 -0.33 4.40
C LEU A 307 7.92 0.51 4.52
N PRO A 308 8.21 1.09 5.70
CA PRO A 308 9.46 1.79 5.94
C PRO A 308 10.68 0.94 5.57
N VAL A 309 11.68 1.53 4.94
CA VAL A 309 12.86 0.81 4.41
C VAL A 309 13.62 0.09 5.53
N ASP A 310 13.70 0.69 6.73
CA ASP A 310 14.31 0.08 7.90
C ASP A 310 13.58 -1.19 8.37
N VAL A 311 12.24 -1.22 8.24
CA VAL A 311 11.42 -2.40 8.56
C VAL A 311 11.65 -3.51 7.54
N VAL A 312 11.63 -3.19 6.25
CA VAL A 312 11.89 -4.16 5.17
C VAL A 312 13.30 -4.74 5.27
N ASN A 313 14.31 -3.90 5.48
CA ASN A 313 15.70 -4.34 5.60
C ASN A 313 15.91 -5.25 6.82
N ARG A 314 15.31 -4.91 7.97
CA ARG A 314 15.34 -5.76 9.16
C ARG A 314 14.80 -7.16 8.86
N ILE A 315 13.71 -7.25 8.09
CA ILE A 315 13.06 -8.51 7.76
C ILE A 315 13.85 -9.30 6.71
N LEU A 316 14.32 -8.68 5.64
CA LEU A 316 14.86 -9.37 4.45
C LEU A 316 16.39 -9.49 4.44
N ILE A 317 17.10 -8.46 4.89
CA ILE A 317 18.57 -8.42 4.90
C ILE A 317 19.13 -8.92 6.24
N GLY A 318 18.37 -8.73 7.32
CA GLY A 318 18.84 -8.95 8.69
C GLY A 318 19.52 -7.70 9.22
N SER A 319 19.47 -7.51 10.55
CA SER A 319 20.12 -6.41 11.28
C SER A 319 21.63 -6.59 11.36
#